data_AF-A0A2D8J9W6-F1
#
_entry.id   AF-A0A2D8J9W6-F1
#
_cell.length_a   1.000
_cell.length_b   1.000
_cell.length_c   1.000
_cell.angle_alpha   90.00
_cell.angle_beta   90.00
_cell.angle_gamma   90.00
#
_symmetry.space_group_name_H-M   'P 1'
#
loop_
_entity.id
_entity.type
_entity.pdbx_description
1 polymer ?
#
loop_
_entity_poly.entity_id
_entity_poly.type
_entity_poly.pdbx_seq_one_letter_code
_entity_poly.pdbx_strand_id
1 'polypeptide(L)'
;AHVRGLNRLHQFDKVEIVRIEEPQNAMNALDSMVDHVKSILNELGLPYRILKLCGGDLGFTSALTYDFEVYSTAQKRWLEISSVSTFNSFQAERLQLRYKNKEGKKQSVHTLNGSSLALPRVIAGLLENFQTVEGIKIPKVLVPYTGFDLIN
;
A
#
# COMPACT_ATOMS: atom_id res chain seq x y z
N ALA A 1 23.82 4.98 7.92
CA ALA A 1 24.31 3.59 8.07
C ALA A 1 23.62 2.79 9.19
N HIS A 2 22.50 3.23 9.77
CA HIS A 2 21.81 2.48 10.85
C HIS A 2 20.33 2.25 10.54
N VAL A 3 20.05 1.55 9.44
CA VAL A 3 18.75 0.89 9.27
C VAL A 3 18.98 -0.58 9.52
N ARG A 4 18.37 -1.13 10.58
CA ARG A 4 18.49 -2.53 11.00
C ARG A 4 17.11 -3.20 11.03
N GLY A 5 17.10 -4.53 11.04
CA GLY A 5 15.88 -5.33 11.03
C GLY A 5 15.14 -5.24 9.70
N LEU A 6 13.80 -5.36 9.76
CA LEU A 6 12.92 -5.40 8.58
C LEU A 6 12.58 -4.01 7.99
N ASN A 7 13.27 -2.96 8.41
CA ASN A 7 12.98 -1.59 7.99
C ASN A 7 13.35 -1.30 6.52
N ARG A 8 14.44 -1.90 6.03
CA ARG A 8 14.94 -1.76 4.66
C ARG A 8 15.77 -2.98 4.29
N LEU A 9 15.32 -3.70 3.27
CA LEU A 9 15.96 -4.91 2.77
C LEU A 9 16.28 -4.74 1.28
N HIS A 10 17.32 -5.42 0.80
CA HIS A 10 17.64 -5.46 -0.63
C HIS A 10 16.61 -6.27 -1.44
N GLN A 11 16.00 -7.26 -0.80
CA GLN A 11 14.95 -8.10 -1.36
C GLN A 11 13.81 -8.18 -0.36
N PHE A 12 12.58 -8.06 -0.86
CA PHE A 12 11.37 -8.21 -0.06
C PHE A 12 10.17 -8.52 -0.95
N ASP A 13 9.15 -9.11 -0.33
CA ASP A 13 7.89 -9.42 -0.99
C ASP A 13 6.91 -8.25 -0.91
N LYS A 14 6.17 -8.07 -2.00
CA LYS A 14 5.16 -7.02 -2.13
C LYS A 14 4.04 -7.49 -3.06
N VAL A 15 2.80 -7.26 -2.62
CA VAL A 15 1.61 -7.38 -3.49
C VAL A 15 1.28 -5.99 -4.01
N GLU A 16 1.29 -5.82 -5.33
CA GLU A 16 1.00 -4.55 -5.99
C GLU A 16 -0.39 -4.57 -6.63
N ILE A 17 -1.14 -3.48 -6.47
CA ILE A 17 -2.37 -3.16 -7.17
C ILE A 17 -1.99 -2.26 -8.33
N VAL A 18 -2.38 -2.61 -9.55
CA VAL A 18 -2.20 -1.76 -10.72
C VAL A 18 -3.55 -1.59 -11.39
N ARG A 19 -3.92 -0.35 -11.72
CA ARG A 19 -5.14 -0.04 -12.48
C ARG A 19 -4.83 0.81 -13.69
N ILE A 20 -5.53 0.51 -14.78
CA ILE A 20 -5.56 1.28 -16.01
C ILE A 20 -7.01 1.69 -16.22
N GLU A 21 -7.29 2.98 -16.19
CA GLU A 21 -8.65 3.50 -16.10
C GLU A 21 -8.93 4.57 -17.14
N GLU A 22 -10.19 4.69 -17.53
CA GLU A 22 -10.64 5.87 -18.24
C GLU A 22 -10.53 7.11 -17.32
N PRO A 23 -10.12 8.29 -17.84
CA PRO A 23 -9.83 9.47 -17.01
C PRO A 23 -10.94 9.83 -16.01
N GLN A 24 -12.20 9.72 -16.42
CA GLN A 24 -13.36 10.06 -15.58
C GLN A 24 -13.59 9.09 -14.40
N ASN A 25 -13.04 7.88 -14.46
CA ASN A 25 -13.17 6.87 -13.40
C ASN A 25 -11.97 6.85 -12.46
N ALA A 26 -10.85 7.49 -12.82
CA ALA A 26 -9.58 7.36 -12.14
C ALA A 26 -9.62 7.78 -10.67
N MET A 27 -10.35 8.85 -10.31
CA MET A 27 -10.45 9.28 -8.92
C MET A 27 -11.25 8.30 -8.06
N ASN A 28 -12.39 7.82 -8.55
CA ASN A 28 -13.16 6.78 -7.86
C ASN A 28 -12.35 5.47 -7.71
N ALA A 29 -11.53 5.16 -8.71
CA ALA A 29 -10.61 4.03 -8.66
C ALA A 29 -9.53 4.21 -7.58
N LEU A 30 -8.98 5.42 -7.42
CA LEU A 30 -8.03 5.76 -6.37
C LEU A 30 -8.65 5.59 -4.98
N ASP A 31 -9.85 6.14 -4.76
CA ASP A 31 -10.57 6.01 -3.49
C ASP A 31 -10.85 4.53 -3.16
N SER A 32 -11.27 3.74 -4.16
CA SER A 32 -11.47 2.29 -3.99
C SER A 32 -10.18 1.56 -3.63
N MET A 33 -9.03 1.96 -4.19
CA MET A 33 -7.73 1.38 -3.86
C MET A 33 -7.29 1.73 -2.43
N VAL A 34 -7.53 2.98 -2.01
CA VAL A 34 -7.30 3.42 -0.63
C VAL A 34 -8.15 2.59 0.33
N ASP A 35 -9.44 2.40 0.03
CA ASP A 35 -10.34 1.61 0.88
C ASP A 35 -9.99 0.12 0.93
N HIS A 36 -9.48 -0.44 -0.18
CA HIS A 36 -8.95 -1.79 -0.20
C HIS A 36 -7.80 -1.97 0.81
N VAL A 37 -6.83 -1.05 0.83
CA VAL A 37 -5.70 -1.11 1.79
C VAL A 37 -6.19 -0.91 3.22
N LYS A 38 -7.14 0.01 3.45
CA LYS A 38 -7.78 0.18 4.78
C LYS A 38 -8.43 -1.12 5.27
N SER A 39 -9.17 -1.83 4.41
CA SER A 39 -9.85 -3.08 4.77
C SER A 39 -8.86 -4.11 5.29
N ILE A 40 -7.77 -4.32 4.57
CA ILE A 40 -6.73 -5.29 4.95
C ILE A 40 -6.11 -4.90 6.31
N LEU A 41 -5.76 -3.63 6.51
CA LEU A 41 -5.18 -3.17 7.78
C LEU A 41 -6.15 -3.31 8.96
N ASN A 42 -7.44 -3.05 8.72
CA ASN A 42 -8.50 -3.23 9.71
C ASN A 42 -8.65 -4.72 10.09
N GLU A 43 -8.66 -5.62 9.10
CA GLU A 43 -8.74 -7.07 9.30
C GLU A 43 -7.51 -7.64 10.03
N LEU A 44 -6.32 -7.10 9.74
CA LEU A 44 -5.09 -7.42 10.45
C LEU A 44 -5.03 -6.84 11.86
N GLY A 45 -5.92 -5.90 12.21
CA GLY A 45 -5.96 -5.26 13.52
C GLY A 45 -4.76 -4.36 13.80
N LEU A 46 -4.10 -3.83 12.77
CA LEU A 46 -2.94 -2.94 12.93
C LEU A 46 -3.37 -1.48 13.06
N PRO A 47 -2.86 -0.72 14.03
CA PRO A 47 -3.09 0.72 14.08
C PRO A 47 -2.32 1.42 12.95
N TYR A 48 -3.03 2.21 12.16
CA TYR A 48 -2.44 2.96 11.04
C TYR A 48 -2.94 4.41 10.97
N ARG A 49 -2.20 5.21 10.21
CA ARG A 49 -2.64 6.53 9.74
C ARG A 49 -2.45 6.63 8.23
N ILE A 50 -3.17 7.56 7.62
CA ILE A 50 -3.09 7.85 6.19
C ILE A 50 -2.61 9.29 6.01
N LEU A 51 -1.60 9.48 5.17
CA LEU A 51 -1.05 10.78 4.84
C LEU A 51 -1.32 11.08 3.36
N LYS A 52 -1.88 12.25 3.09
CA LYS A 52 -1.90 12.83 1.74
C LYS A 52 -0.60 13.60 1.54
N LEU A 53 0.25 13.17 0.61
CA LEU A 53 1.57 13.76 0.45
C LEU A 53 1.51 15.20 -0.07
N CYS A 54 2.44 16.02 0.42
CA CYS A 54 2.61 17.38 -0.10
C CYS A 54 3.39 17.34 -1.42
N GLY A 55 3.31 18.41 -2.21
CA GLY A 55 3.94 18.45 -3.54
C GLY A 55 5.45 18.18 -3.55
N GLY A 56 6.16 18.52 -2.47
CA GLY A 56 7.60 18.26 -2.32
C GLY A 56 7.97 16.80 -2.05
N ASP A 57 7.02 16.01 -1.54
CA ASP A 57 7.20 14.58 -1.24
C ASP A 57 6.66 13.67 -2.35
N LEU A 58 5.99 14.24 -3.37
CA LEU A 58 5.54 13.47 -4.53
C LEU A 58 6.74 13.02 -5.37
N GLY A 59 6.73 11.73 -5.73
CA GLY A 59 7.66 11.20 -6.72
C GLY A 59 7.44 11.85 -8.09
N PHE A 60 8.48 11.91 -8.91
CA PHE A 60 8.50 12.57 -10.23
C PHE A 60 7.30 12.25 -11.14
N THR A 61 6.76 11.02 -11.04
CA THR A 61 5.66 10.56 -11.88
C THR A 61 4.28 10.84 -11.30
N SER A 62 4.15 10.98 -9.98
CA SER A 62 2.87 10.97 -9.27
C SER A 62 2.17 12.32 -9.33
N ALA A 63 0.85 12.29 -9.56
CA ALA A 63 -0.01 13.46 -9.48
C ALA A 63 -0.65 13.62 -8.08
N LEU A 64 -0.92 12.50 -7.40
CA LEU A 64 -1.45 12.44 -6.05
C LEU A 64 -1.10 11.09 -5.43
N THR A 65 -0.62 11.11 -4.20
CA THR A 65 -0.24 9.92 -3.43
C THR A 65 -0.81 9.96 -2.02
N TYR A 66 -1.30 8.80 -1.57
CA TYR A 66 -1.65 8.51 -0.18
C TYR A 66 -0.72 7.44 0.38
N ASP A 67 0.01 7.78 1.44
CA ASP A 67 0.85 6.83 2.16
C ASP A 67 0.12 6.32 3.40
N PHE A 68 0.20 5.01 3.62
CA PHE A 68 -0.27 4.35 4.82
C PHE A 68 0.92 4.04 5.70
N GLU A 69 0.79 4.38 6.98
CA GLU A 69 1.84 4.09 7.95
C GLU A 69 1.27 3.32 9.14
N VAL A 70 1.97 2.27 9.55
CA VAL A 70 1.68 1.51 10.77
C VAL A 70 2.63 1.94 11.87
N TYR A 71 2.14 1.96 13.11
CA TYR A 71 2.96 2.31 14.26
C TYR A 71 3.86 1.14 14.69
N SER A 72 5.17 1.36 14.70
CA SER A 72 6.15 0.43 15.28
C SER A 72 6.33 0.76 16.76
N THR A 73 5.90 -0.15 17.63
CA THR A 73 6.00 0.02 19.09
C THR A 73 7.44 -0.10 19.57
N ALA A 74 8.26 -0.94 18.90
CA ALA A 74 9.68 -1.09 19.23
C ALA A 74 10.49 0.16 18.88
N GLN A 75 10.17 0.81 17.74
CA GLN A 75 10.90 1.99 17.26
C GLN A 75 10.23 3.32 17.63
N LYS A 76 9.03 3.27 18.20
CA LYS A 76 8.21 4.41 18.61
C LYS A 76 7.96 5.43 17.49
N ARG A 77 7.72 4.94 16.27
CA ARG A 77 7.51 5.76 15.08
C ARG A 77 6.57 5.10 14.08
N TRP A 78 6.01 5.93 13.21
CA TRP A 78 5.23 5.48 12.06
C TRP A 78 6.16 4.98 10.95
N LEU A 79 5.82 3.84 10.36
CA LEU A 79 6.54 3.24 9.25
C LEU A 79 5.60 3.10 8.07
N GLU A 80 5.98 3.66 6.92
CA GLU A 80 5.24 3.51 5.67
C GLU A 80 5.19 2.04 5.22
N ILE A 81 3.99 1.53 4.94
CA ILE A 81 3.76 0.11 4.56
C ILE A 81 3.05 -0.02 3.22
N SER A 82 2.44 1.07 2.74
CA SER A 82 1.74 1.14 1.47
C SER A 82 1.77 2.58 0.97
N SER A 83 1.81 2.72 -0.35
CA SER A 83 1.71 3.99 -1.05
C SER A 83 0.80 3.78 -2.26
N VAL A 84 -0.28 4.56 -2.36
CA VAL A 84 -1.31 4.47 -3.40
C VAL A 84 -1.34 5.78 -4.18
N SER A 85 -1.14 5.70 -5.48
CA SER A 85 -0.91 6.87 -6.34
C SER A 85 -1.74 6.83 -7.62
N THR A 86 -2.13 8.02 -8.09
CA THR A 86 -2.52 8.25 -9.49
C THR A 86 -1.43 9.03 -10.20
N PHE A 87 -1.18 8.66 -11.45
CA PHE A 87 -0.20 9.32 -12.33
C PHE A 87 -0.88 10.15 -13.41
N ASN A 88 -2.21 10.27 -13.38
CA ASN A 88 -3.02 10.74 -14.52
C ASN A 88 -2.53 10.05 -15.81
N SER A 89 -2.35 10.81 -16.89
CA SER A 89 -1.85 10.29 -18.17
C SER A 89 -0.32 10.16 -18.24
N PHE A 90 0.46 10.53 -17.22
CA PHE A 90 1.91 10.70 -17.31
C PHE A 90 2.64 9.45 -17.82
N GLN A 91 2.33 8.29 -17.23
CA GLN A 91 2.92 7.02 -17.62
C GLN A 91 2.31 6.51 -18.93
N ALA A 92 0.99 6.65 -19.09
CA ALA A 92 0.26 6.23 -20.28
C ALA A 92 0.77 6.92 -21.55
N GLU A 93 1.09 8.20 -21.49
CA GLU A 93 1.66 8.94 -22.62
C GLU A 93 3.04 8.42 -23.01
N ARG A 94 3.88 8.05 -22.04
CA ARG A 94 5.22 7.49 -22.30
C ARG A 94 5.16 6.07 -22.85
N LEU A 95 4.20 5.27 -22.38
CA LEU A 95 3.99 3.89 -22.80
C LEU A 95 3.03 3.75 -23.99
N GLN A 96 2.45 4.86 -24.46
CA GLN A 96 1.42 4.90 -25.51
C GLN A 96 0.17 4.06 -25.19
N LEU A 97 -0.24 4.00 -23.92
CA LEU A 97 -1.46 3.33 -23.48
C LEU A 97 -2.67 4.22 -23.80
N ARG A 98 -3.53 3.75 -24.71
CA ARG A 98 -4.68 4.50 -25.19
C ARG A 98 -5.92 3.62 -25.26
N TYR A 99 -7.08 4.21 -25.03
CA TYR A 99 -8.38 3.60 -25.26
C TYR A 99 -9.12 4.37 -26.36
N LYS A 100 -10.14 3.75 -26.96
CA LYS A 100 -11.09 4.44 -27.83
C LYS A 100 -12.32 4.77 -27.01
N ASN A 101 -12.68 6.04 -26.94
CA ASN A 101 -13.91 6.46 -26.27
C ASN A 101 -15.15 6.06 -27.10
N LYS A 102 -16.34 6.34 -26.57
CA LYS A 102 -17.63 6.04 -27.24
C LYS A 102 -17.79 6.71 -28.62
N GLU A 103 -17.07 7.80 -28.86
CA GLU A 103 -17.05 8.54 -30.13
C GLU A 103 -15.98 8.01 -31.10
N GLY A 104 -15.23 6.97 -30.73
CA GLY A 104 -14.15 6.38 -31.54
C GLY A 104 -12.82 7.14 -31.49
N LYS A 105 -12.72 8.23 -30.72
CA LYS A 105 -11.50 9.02 -30.54
C LYS A 105 -10.52 8.28 -29.62
N LYS A 106 -9.26 8.18 -30.04
CA LYS A 106 -8.18 7.65 -29.20
C LYS A 106 -7.80 8.66 -28.12
N GLN A 107 -7.81 8.25 -26.87
CA GLN A 107 -7.42 9.06 -25.71
C GLN A 107 -6.49 8.27 -24.79
N SER A 108 -5.59 8.96 -24.08
CA SER A 108 -4.74 8.33 -23.08
C SER A 108 -5.59 7.88 -21.88
N VAL A 109 -5.27 6.71 -21.35
CA VAL A 109 -5.80 6.22 -20.08
C VAL A 109 -5.11 6.94 -18.91
N HIS A 110 -5.70 6.85 -17.72
CA HIS A 110 -5.02 7.14 -16.48
C HIS A 110 -4.46 5.86 -15.87
N THR A 111 -3.28 5.95 -15.27
CA THR A 111 -2.69 4.82 -14.54
C THR A 111 -2.65 5.11 -13.05
N LEU A 112 -2.85 4.05 -12.27
CA LEU A 112 -2.76 4.07 -10.83
C LEU A 112 -1.98 2.84 -10.37
N ASN A 113 -1.27 2.99 -9.28
CA ASN A 113 -0.70 1.86 -8.57
C ASN A 113 -0.87 2.02 -7.07
N GLY A 114 -0.77 0.91 -6.36
CA GLY A 114 -0.81 0.90 -4.92
C GLY A 114 -0.06 -0.32 -4.42
N SER A 115 0.89 -0.12 -3.51
CA SER A 115 1.38 -1.26 -2.74
C SER A 115 0.21 -1.72 -1.86
N SER A 116 -0.34 -2.91 -2.05
CA SER A 116 -1.39 -3.41 -1.16
C SER A 116 -0.81 -3.49 0.26
N LEU A 117 0.31 -4.21 0.39
CA LEU A 117 1.15 -4.25 1.59
C LEU A 117 2.60 -4.55 1.20
N ALA A 118 3.56 -3.81 1.77
CA ALA A 118 4.98 -4.17 1.76
C ALA A 118 5.30 -5.05 2.97
N LEU A 119 5.55 -6.34 2.73
CA LEU A 119 5.54 -7.36 3.78
C LEU A 119 6.54 -7.13 4.93
N PRO A 120 7.80 -6.67 4.73
CA PRO A 120 8.76 -6.59 5.83
C PRO A 120 8.29 -5.72 7.01
N ARG A 121 7.75 -4.53 6.71
CA ARG A 121 7.30 -3.58 7.74
C ARG A 121 5.95 -4.00 8.32
N VAL A 122 5.11 -4.66 7.54
CA VAL A 122 3.86 -5.27 8.05
C VAL A 122 4.18 -6.40 9.02
N ILE A 123 5.10 -7.29 8.69
CA ILE A 123 5.56 -8.36 9.58
C ILE A 123 6.15 -7.78 10.85
N ALA A 124 7.01 -6.75 10.76
CA ALA A 124 7.51 -6.06 11.94
C ALA A 124 6.36 -5.51 12.80
N GLY A 125 5.39 -4.83 12.19
CA GLY A 125 4.20 -4.32 12.87
C GLY A 125 3.40 -5.43 13.56
N LEU A 126 3.20 -6.58 12.91
CA LEU A 126 2.50 -7.72 13.49
C LEU A 126 3.25 -8.30 14.69
N LEU A 127 4.55 -8.59 14.54
CA LEU A 127 5.36 -9.14 15.62
C LEU A 127 5.40 -8.20 16.83
N GLU A 128 5.56 -6.90 16.59
CA GLU A 128 5.67 -5.88 17.63
C GLU A 128 4.34 -5.58 18.36
N ASN A 129 3.22 -5.55 17.64
CA ASN A 129 1.92 -5.18 18.21
C ASN A 129 1.16 -6.37 18.82
N PHE A 130 1.50 -7.61 18.43
CA PHE A 130 0.82 -8.82 18.92
C PHE A 130 1.66 -9.65 19.90
N GLN A 131 2.80 -9.12 20.35
CA GLN A 131 3.62 -9.75 21.38
C GLN A 131 2.91 -9.76 22.74
N THR A 132 2.89 -10.91 23.39
CA THR A 132 2.34 -11.14 24.74
C THR A 132 3.36 -11.88 25.62
N VAL A 133 3.05 -12.14 26.89
CA VAL A 133 3.96 -12.88 27.77
C VAL A 133 4.01 -14.36 27.40
N GLU A 134 2.98 -14.88 26.73
CA GLU A 134 2.87 -16.26 26.27
C GLU A 134 3.51 -16.52 24.90
N GLY A 135 3.73 -15.47 24.10
CA GLY A 135 4.20 -15.58 22.71
C GLY A 135 3.63 -14.48 21.81
N ILE A 136 3.72 -14.64 20.49
CA ILE A 136 3.17 -13.68 19.52
C ILE A 136 1.84 -14.21 18.99
N LYS A 137 0.75 -13.50 19.28
CA LYS A 137 -0.59 -13.88 18.81
C LYS A 137 -0.73 -13.61 17.31
N ILE A 138 -1.33 -14.53 16.59
CA ILE A 138 -1.62 -14.35 15.16
C ILE A 138 -2.97 -13.64 15.00
N PRO A 139 -3.08 -12.59 14.15
CA PRO A 139 -4.37 -12.01 13.80
C PRO A 139 -5.36 -13.07 13.34
N LYS A 140 -6.61 -13.00 13.80
CA LYS A 140 -7.63 -14.02 13.52
C LYS A 140 -7.81 -14.31 12.02
N VAL A 141 -7.69 -13.28 11.18
CA VAL A 141 -7.80 -13.40 9.73
C VAL A 141 -6.67 -14.24 9.11
N LEU A 142 -5.52 -14.35 9.78
CA LEU A 142 -4.36 -15.12 9.30
C LEU A 142 -4.37 -16.58 9.77
N VAL A 143 -5.10 -16.92 10.84
CA VAL A 143 -5.16 -18.29 11.40
C VAL A 143 -5.53 -19.37 10.38
N PRO A 144 -6.51 -19.16 9.46
CA PRO A 144 -6.81 -20.15 8.42
C PRO A 144 -5.64 -20.41 7.45
N TYR A 145 -4.70 -19.47 7.32
CA TYR A 145 -3.54 -19.57 6.42
C TYR A 145 -2.31 -20.14 7.13
N THR A 146 -2.11 -19.80 8.41
CA THR A 146 -0.97 -20.27 9.21
C THR A 146 -1.20 -21.64 9.83
N GLY A 147 -2.46 -21.98 10.15
CA GLY A 147 -2.81 -23.21 10.86
C GLY A 147 -2.58 -23.16 12.37
N PHE A 148 -2.19 -22.00 12.91
CA PHE A 148 -1.95 -21.76 14.34
C PHE A 148 -2.30 -20.31 14.73
N ASP A 149 -2.60 -20.09 16.00
CA ASP A 149 -3.01 -18.80 16.56
C ASP A 149 -1.95 -18.14 17.48
N LEU A 150 -0.85 -18.84 17.77
CA LEU A 150 0.26 -18.37 18.61
C LEU A 150 1.61 -18.87 18.08
N ILE A 151 2.61 -17.99 18.04
CA ILE A 151 4.03 -18.35 17.86
C ILE A 151 4.69 -18.34 19.23
N ASN A 152 5.27 -19.47 19.64
CA ASN A 152 6.04 -19.65 20.88
C ASN A 152 7.55 -19.53 20.64
#